data_AF-A0A530M4A0-F1
#
_entry.id   AF-A0A530M4A0-F1
#
_cell.length_a   1.000
_cell.length_b   1.000
_cell.length_c   1.000
_cell.angle_alpha   90.00
_cell.angle_beta   90.00
_cell.angle_gamma   90.00
#
_symmetry.space_group_name_H-M   'P 1'
#
loop_
_entity.id
_entity.type
_entity.pdbx_description
1 polymer ?
#
loop_
_entity_poly.entity_id
_entity_poly.type
_entity_poly.pdbx_seq_one_letter_code
_entity_poly.pdbx_strand_id
1 'polypeptide(L)'
;MTGLVAERTMIGPFMQEVMRPAPGSKIPDFQRIAYLSYDRVEGRWKYVSMDTRFPAGIMPAWSFGGGEDGKISLLFEPLGFVGFGPEVEGRFTASDFIISRDGDNHEVAEQHFLQANGSGKKWLAVRYDYKRQQP
;
A
#
# COMPACT_ATOMS: atom_id res chain seq x y z
N MET A 1 -6.25 3.03 12.82
CA MET A 1 -6.55 4.46 13.01
C MET A 1 -7.89 4.74 12.36
N THR A 2 -8.83 5.34 13.08
CA THR A 2 -10.02 5.97 12.48
C THR A 2 -9.69 7.44 12.19
N GLY A 3 -10.37 8.08 11.22
CA GLY A 3 -10.14 9.49 10.89
C GLY A 3 -9.23 9.76 9.69
N LEU A 4 -9.11 8.79 8.79
CA LEU A 4 -8.56 8.97 7.44
C LEU A 4 -9.68 8.81 6.41
N VAL A 5 -9.58 9.50 5.29
CA VAL A 5 -10.44 9.32 4.12
C VAL A 5 -9.58 9.02 2.90
N ALA A 6 -10.06 8.12 2.04
CA ALA A 6 -9.43 7.79 0.78
C ALA A 6 -10.46 7.97 -0.34
N GLU A 7 -10.13 8.81 -1.31
CA GLU A 7 -10.92 9.04 -2.51
C GLU A 7 -10.31 8.21 -3.65
N ARG A 8 -11.14 7.39 -4.31
CA ARG A 8 -10.70 6.53 -5.42
C ARG A 8 -11.44 6.90 -6.70
N THR A 9 -10.68 7.20 -7.73
CA THR A 9 -11.21 7.61 -9.04
C THR A 9 -10.47 6.87 -10.16
N MET A 10 -11.20 6.48 -11.19
CA MET A 10 -10.59 5.94 -12.41
C MET A 10 -10.07 7.08 -13.28
N ILE A 11 -8.82 6.99 -13.72
CA ILE A 11 -8.18 7.88 -14.70
C ILE A 11 -7.64 7.00 -15.83
N GLY A 12 -8.40 6.90 -16.92
CA GLY A 12 -8.11 5.90 -17.94
C GLY A 12 -8.09 4.49 -17.35
N PRO A 13 -7.03 3.68 -17.57
CA PRO A 13 -6.92 2.32 -17.02
C PRO A 13 -6.41 2.29 -15.56
N PHE A 14 -6.09 3.44 -14.96
CA PHE A 14 -5.54 3.51 -13.61
C PHE A 14 -6.64 3.82 -12.60
N MET A 15 -6.66 3.08 -11.50
CA MET A 15 -7.33 3.52 -10.28
C MET A 15 -6.36 4.40 -9.50
N GLN A 16 -6.69 5.69 -9.35
CA GLN A 16 -5.99 6.60 -8.45
C GLN A 16 -6.66 6.59 -7.10
N GLU A 17 -5.87 6.47 -6.03
CA GLU A 17 -6.28 6.70 -4.65
C GLU A 17 -5.57 7.93 -4.10
N VAL A 18 -6.32 8.84 -3.47
CA VAL A 18 -5.78 9.94 -2.67
C VAL A 18 -6.27 9.79 -1.24
N MET A 19 -5.34 9.59 -0.30
CA MET A 19 -5.62 9.45 1.13
C MET A 19 -5.10 10.67 1.90
N ARG A 20 -5.93 11.14 2.83
CA ARG A 20 -5.67 12.29 3.70
C ARG A 20 -6.41 12.14 5.04
N PRO A 21 -6.06 12.93 6.07
CA PRO A 21 -6.89 13.02 7.28
C PRO A 21 -8.34 13.43 6.94
N ALA A 22 -9.30 12.85 7.67
CA ALA A 22 -10.70 13.26 7.59
C ALA A 22 -10.90 14.70 8.12
N PRO A 23 -11.92 15.43 7.67
CA PRO A 23 -12.29 16.73 8.25
C PRO A 23 -12.46 16.62 9.78
N GLY A 24 -11.82 17.52 10.53
CA GLY A 24 -11.86 17.53 11.99
C GLY A 24 -11.01 16.45 12.67
N SER A 25 -10.24 15.66 11.92
CA SER A 25 -9.29 14.70 12.46
C SER A 25 -8.16 15.40 13.23
N LYS A 26 -7.69 14.78 14.30
CA LYS A 26 -6.48 15.22 15.04
C LYS A 26 -5.18 14.70 14.43
N ILE A 27 -5.27 13.88 13.37
CA ILE A 27 -4.10 13.35 12.67
C ILE A 27 -3.41 14.51 11.94
N PRO A 28 -2.09 14.68 12.08
CA PRO A 28 -1.34 15.71 11.34
C PRO A 28 -1.59 15.61 9.84
N ASP A 29 -1.53 16.75 9.16
CA ASP A 29 -1.78 16.79 7.72
C ASP A 29 -0.74 15.95 6.96
N PHE A 30 -1.24 15.17 6.00
CA PHE A 30 -0.42 14.37 5.10
C PHE A 30 -1.23 14.01 3.86
N GLN A 31 -0.52 13.62 2.81
CA GLN A 31 -1.15 13.06 1.63
C GLN A 31 -0.42 11.80 1.18
N ARG A 32 -1.18 10.76 0.89
CA ARG A 32 -0.70 9.61 0.12
C ARG A 32 -1.45 9.54 -1.18
N ILE A 33 -0.72 9.43 -2.28
CA ILE A 33 -1.27 9.15 -3.59
C ILE A 33 -0.80 7.78 -4.05
N ALA A 34 -1.70 6.99 -4.62
CA ALA A 34 -1.38 5.70 -5.17
C ALA A 34 -2.08 5.49 -6.52
N TYR A 35 -1.45 4.75 -7.41
CA TYR A 35 -2.03 4.30 -8.66
C TYR A 35 -1.94 2.77 -8.71
N LEU A 36 -3.04 2.14 -9.11
CA LEU A 36 -3.11 0.71 -9.36
C LEU A 36 -3.68 0.48 -10.76
N SER A 37 -3.06 -0.39 -11.54
CA SER A 37 -3.55 -0.78 -12.86
C SER A 37 -3.21 -2.23 -13.16
N TYR A 38 -4.01 -2.88 -13.99
CA TYR A 38 -3.70 -4.20 -14.52
C TYR A 38 -3.07 -4.07 -15.90
N ASP A 39 -1.82 -4.50 -16.03
CA ASP A 39 -1.12 -4.56 -17.31
C ASP A 39 -1.51 -5.85 -18.03
N ARG A 40 -2.25 -5.71 -19.13
CA ARG A 40 -2.74 -6.83 -19.93
C ARG A 40 -1.66 -7.50 -20.77
N VAL A 41 -0.56 -6.78 -21.07
CA VAL A 41 0.56 -7.31 -21.86
C VAL A 41 1.43 -8.18 -20.96
N GLU A 42 1.70 -7.71 -19.74
CA GLU A 42 2.53 -8.42 -18.78
C GLU A 42 1.74 -9.40 -17.89
N GLY A 43 0.41 -9.34 -17.91
CA GLY A 43 -0.45 -10.22 -17.12
C GLY A 43 -0.35 -9.98 -15.61
N ARG A 44 0.00 -8.78 -15.17
CA ARG A 44 0.23 -8.45 -13.76
C ARG A 44 -0.31 -7.07 -13.37
N TRP A 45 -0.59 -6.92 -12.08
CA TRP A 45 -0.89 -5.64 -11.46
C TRP A 45 0.39 -4.83 -11.30
N LYS A 46 0.30 -3.54 -11.63
CA LYS A 46 1.33 -2.53 -11.41
C LYS A 46 0.78 -1.49 -10.45
N TYR A 47 1.61 -1.15 -9.49
CA TYR A 47 1.27 -0.24 -8.41
C TYR A 47 2.39 0.77 -8.23
N VAL A 48 2.04 2.01 -7.90
CA VAL A 48 2.99 2.99 -7.42
C VAL A 48 2.33 3.84 -6.36
N SER A 49 3.08 4.24 -5.34
CA SER A 49 2.60 5.21 -4.37
C SER A 49 3.67 6.18 -3.92
N MET A 50 3.22 7.31 -3.42
CA MET A 50 4.02 8.29 -2.72
C MET A 50 3.25 8.70 -1.48
N ASP A 51 3.92 8.70 -0.34
CA ASP A 51 3.32 8.99 0.96
C ASP A 51 4.20 10.00 1.69
N THR A 52 3.67 11.19 1.95
CA THR A 52 4.45 12.28 2.57
C THR A 52 4.87 11.99 4.01
N ARG A 53 4.36 10.92 4.62
CA ARG A 53 4.79 10.45 5.94
C ARG A 53 6.08 9.62 5.86
N PHE A 54 6.41 9.10 4.68
CA PHE A 54 7.57 8.22 4.48
C PHE A 54 8.58 8.89 3.54
N PRO A 55 9.83 9.15 3.98
CA PRO A 55 10.89 9.67 3.11
C PRO A 55 11.47 8.60 2.17
N ALA A 56 10.61 7.75 1.61
CA ALA A 56 10.95 6.71 0.64
C ALA A 56 10.81 7.18 -0.82
N GLY A 57 10.25 8.37 -1.04
CA GLY A 57 10.00 8.91 -2.38
C GLY A 57 8.91 8.16 -3.13
N ILE A 58 9.18 7.79 -4.38
CA ILE A 58 8.28 7.00 -5.23
C ILE A 58 8.48 5.52 -4.90
N MET A 59 7.39 4.80 -4.63
CA MET A 59 7.40 3.40 -4.22
C MET A 59 6.67 2.53 -5.25
N PRO A 60 7.36 1.98 -6.26
CA PRO A 60 6.79 1.04 -7.23
C PRO A 60 6.59 -0.35 -6.62
N ALA A 61 5.54 -1.04 -7.05
CA ALA A 61 5.31 -2.45 -6.75
C ALA A 61 4.62 -3.16 -7.91
N TRP A 62 4.75 -4.48 -7.95
CA TRP A 62 4.08 -5.30 -8.96
C TRP A 62 3.70 -6.67 -8.41
N SER A 63 2.66 -7.27 -8.99
CA SER A 63 2.30 -8.65 -8.70
C SER A 63 3.05 -9.61 -9.64
N PHE A 64 3.00 -10.90 -9.32
CA PHE A 64 3.43 -11.95 -10.24
C PHE A 64 2.38 -12.24 -11.33
N GLY A 65 1.08 -12.16 -11.00
CA GLY A 65 -0.03 -12.45 -11.91
C GLY A 65 -1.29 -11.61 -11.65
N GLY A 66 -2.44 -12.06 -12.15
CA GLY A 66 -3.72 -11.35 -12.09
C GLY A 66 -4.40 -11.22 -10.73
N GLY A 67 -3.81 -11.75 -9.67
CA GLY A 67 -4.47 -11.90 -8.37
C GLY A 67 -5.35 -13.15 -8.32
N GLU A 68 -5.56 -13.65 -7.11
CA GLU A 68 -6.24 -14.93 -6.83
C GLU A 68 -7.13 -14.76 -5.61
N ASP A 69 -8.29 -15.42 -5.59
CA ASP A 69 -9.22 -15.43 -4.45
C ASP A 69 -9.59 -14.05 -3.89
N GLY A 70 -9.78 -13.07 -4.78
CA GLY A 70 -10.11 -11.69 -4.39
C GLY A 70 -8.95 -10.91 -3.76
N LYS A 71 -7.71 -11.38 -3.94
CA LYS A 71 -6.49 -10.78 -3.42
C LYS A 71 -5.52 -10.39 -4.52
N ILE A 72 -4.90 -9.23 -4.34
CA ILE A 72 -3.77 -8.77 -5.16
C ILE A 72 -2.54 -8.72 -4.24
N SER A 73 -1.57 -9.58 -4.50
CA SER A 73 -0.28 -9.59 -3.79
C SER A 73 0.77 -8.88 -4.64
N LEU A 74 1.24 -7.74 -4.13
CA LEU A 74 2.26 -6.90 -4.75
C LEU A 74 3.58 -7.06 -3.99
N LEU A 75 4.70 -6.99 -4.71
CA LEU A 75 6.04 -6.87 -4.16
C LEU A 75 6.57 -5.47 -4.49
N PHE A 76 6.92 -4.70 -3.47
CA PHE A 76 7.57 -3.41 -3.66
C PHE A 76 8.99 -3.59 -4.18
N GLU A 77 9.42 -2.65 -5.02
CA GLU A 77 10.83 -2.43 -5.24
C GLU A 77 11.53 -2.18 -3.90
N PRO A 78 12.70 -2.80 -3.63
CA PRO A 78 13.38 -2.64 -2.35
C PRO A 78 13.68 -1.16 -2.06
N LEU A 79 13.15 -0.66 -0.95
CA LEU A 79 13.42 0.69 -0.48
C LEU A 79 14.60 0.66 0.49
N GLY A 80 15.52 1.61 0.33
CA GLY A 80 16.62 1.85 1.29
C GLY A 80 16.16 2.52 2.59
N PHE A 81 14.85 2.72 2.77
CA PHE A 81 14.26 3.37 3.93
C PHE A 81 13.32 2.40 4.66
N VAL A 82 13.57 2.19 5.94
CA VAL A 82 12.96 1.14 6.75
C VAL A 82 12.43 1.70 8.05
N GLY A 83 11.35 2.49 7.93
CA GLY A 83 10.44 2.79 9.02
C GLY A 83 11.01 3.51 10.25
N PHE A 84 10.17 3.53 11.30
CA PHE A 84 10.29 4.33 12.51
C PHE A 84 10.73 3.47 13.69
N GLY A 85 12.04 3.32 13.89
CA GLY A 85 12.58 2.69 15.10
C GLY A 85 14.00 2.14 14.94
N PRO A 86 14.78 2.10 16.03
CA PRO A 86 16.19 1.70 15.98
C PRO A 86 16.42 0.24 15.55
N GLU A 87 15.41 -0.63 15.62
CA GLU A 87 15.54 -2.05 15.28
C GLU A 87 15.65 -2.33 13.78
N VAL A 88 15.18 -1.38 12.96
CA VAL A 88 15.05 -1.53 11.51
C VAL A 88 15.97 -0.60 10.73
N GLU A 89 16.47 0.48 11.34
CA GLU A 89 17.34 1.49 10.71
C GLU A 89 18.54 0.89 9.96
N GLY A 90 18.77 1.36 8.73
CA GLY A 90 19.94 0.98 7.90
C GLY A 90 19.91 -0.42 7.27
N ARG A 91 18.77 -1.13 7.32
CA ARG A 91 18.66 -2.49 6.76
C ARG A 91 17.90 -2.50 5.45
N PHE A 92 18.34 -3.33 4.50
CA PHE A 92 17.51 -3.67 3.34
C PHE A 92 16.29 -4.47 3.81
N THR A 93 15.10 -4.08 3.37
CA THR A 93 13.88 -4.90 3.53
C THR A 93 13.19 -5.06 2.20
N ALA A 94 12.83 -6.31 1.89
CA ALA A 94 11.78 -6.55 0.92
C ALA A 94 10.42 -6.25 1.59
N SER A 95 9.43 -5.83 0.80
CA SER A 95 8.08 -5.58 1.33
C SER A 95 7.03 -6.11 0.39
N ASP A 96 6.07 -6.86 0.94
CA ASP A 96 4.84 -7.19 0.23
C ASP A 96 3.72 -6.22 0.59
N PHE A 97 2.75 -6.09 -0.31
CA PHE A 97 1.52 -5.35 -0.11
C PHE A 97 0.34 -6.14 -0.65
N ILE A 98 -0.54 -6.54 0.24
CA ILE A 98 -1.64 -7.43 -0.05
C ILE A 98 -2.93 -6.64 0.06
N ILE A 99 -3.63 -6.50 -1.05
CA ILE A 99 -4.98 -5.90 -1.10
C ILE A 99 -5.98 -7.05 -1.16
N SER A 100 -6.83 -7.16 -0.13
CA SER A 100 -7.85 -8.19 -0.01
C SER A 100 -9.23 -7.55 0.02
N ARG A 101 -10.13 -7.97 -0.86
CA ARG A 101 -11.54 -7.56 -0.81
C ARG A 101 -12.33 -8.51 0.09
N ASP A 102 -12.95 -7.97 1.13
CA ASP A 102 -13.73 -8.71 2.11
C ASP A 102 -15.20 -8.24 2.06
N GLY A 103 -15.86 -8.61 0.96
CA GLY A 103 -17.22 -8.19 0.63
C GLY A 103 -17.30 -6.91 -0.21
N ASP A 104 -18.50 -6.36 -0.34
CA ASP A 104 -18.76 -5.25 -1.27
C ASP A 104 -18.32 -3.87 -0.76
N ASN A 105 -18.23 -3.74 0.56
CA ASN A 105 -18.03 -2.47 1.25
C ASN A 105 -16.81 -2.46 2.16
N HIS A 106 -15.99 -3.51 2.14
CA HIS A 106 -14.82 -3.64 2.97
C HIS A 106 -13.64 -4.18 2.18
N GLU A 107 -12.48 -3.54 2.35
CA GLU A 107 -11.21 -3.92 1.74
C GLU A 107 -10.12 -3.72 2.78
N VAL A 108 -9.19 -4.67 2.86
CA VAL A 108 -8.03 -4.58 3.74
C VAL A 108 -6.78 -4.56 2.88
N ALA A 109 -5.91 -3.58 3.12
CA ALA A 109 -4.60 -3.53 2.48
C ALA A 109 -3.48 -3.57 3.54
N GLU A 110 -2.65 -4.61 3.49
CA GLU A 110 -1.61 -4.87 4.48
C GLU A 110 -0.24 -4.85 3.82
N GLN A 111 0.66 -4.04 4.36
CA GLN A 111 2.07 -4.02 4.00
C GLN A 111 2.88 -4.74 5.07
N HIS A 112 3.67 -5.71 4.66
CA HIS A 112 4.61 -6.37 5.55
C HIS A 112 6.04 -6.10 5.12
N PHE A 113 6.93 -6.02 6.10
CA PHE A 113 8.36 -5.99 5.87
C PHE A 113 8.96 -7.35 6.15
N LEU A 114 9.89 -7.73 5.29
CA LEU A 114 10.67 -8.95 5.38
C LEU A 114 12.13 -8.57 5.61
N GLN A 115 12.73 -9.12 6.67
CA GLN A 115 14.13 -8.91 6.97
C GLN A 115 15.00 -9.56 5.89
N ALA A 116 15.78 -8.76 5.16
CA ALA A 116 16.68 -9.26 4.10
C ALA A 116 18.03 -9.76 4.65
N ASN A 117 18.02 -10.47 5.78
CA ASN A 117 19.21 -11.08 6.39
C ASN A 117 19.18 -12.63 6.39
N GLY A 118 18.27 -13.23 5.61
CA GLY A 118 18.10 -14.68 5.53
C GLY A 118 17.32 -15.31 6.69
N SER A 119 16.92 -14.55 7.72
CA SER A 119 16.12 -15.09 8.83
C SER A 119 14.67 -15.40 8.46
N GLY A 120 14.17 -14.82 7.37
CA GLY A 120 12.76 -14.92 6.97
C GLY A 120 11.80 -14.17 7.90
N LYS A 121 12.31 -13.38 8.87
CA LYS A 121 11.45 -12.65 9.82
C LYS A 121 10.60 -11.64 9.08
N LYS A 122 9.27 -11.77 9.23
CA LYS A 122 8.25 -10.91 8.63
C LYS A 122 7.43 -10.22 9.72
N TRP A 123 7.07 -8.96 9.52
CA TRP A 123 6.16 -8.24 10.42
C TRP A 123 5.24 -7.30 9.65
N LEU A 124 4.05 -7.05 10.22
CA LEU A 124 3.10 -6.08 9.69
C LEU A 124 3.63 -4.66 9.93
N ALA A 125 3.84 -3.91 8.85
CA ALA A 125 4.31 -2.53 8.90
C ALA A 125 3.14 -1.55 8.88
N VAL A 126 2.20 -1.75 7.97
CA VAL A 126 1.03 -0.87 7.80
C VAL A 126 -0.19 -1.70 7.47
N ARG A 127 -1.34 -1.34 8.04
CA ARG A 127 -2.64 -1.87 7.67
C ARG A 127 -3.63 -0.74 7.43
N TYR A 128 -4.27 -0.78 6.27
CA TYR A 128 -5.40 0.06 5.92
C TYR A 128 -6.66 -0.81 5.90
N ASP A 129 -7.65 -0.38 6.67
CA ASP A 129 -8.93 -1.07 6.84
C ASP A 129 -10.01 -0.14 6.28
N TYR A 130 -10.37 -0.37 5.01
CA TYR A 130 -11.24 0.52 4.25
C TYR A 130 -12.68 0.08 4.39
N LYS A 131 -13.54 1.01 4.82
CA LYS A 131 -14.99 0.85 4.74
C LYS A 131 -15.57 1.87 3.77
N ARG A 132 -16.29 1.39 2.75
CA ARG A 132 -16.96 2.26 1.77
C ARG A 132 -17.95 3.17 2.49
N GLN A 133 -17.82 4.48 2.29
CA GLN A 133 -18.85 5.44 2.65
C GLN A 133 -19.88 5.47 1.52
N GLN A 134 -21.18 5.48 1.85
CA GLN A 134 -22.23 5.63 0.83
C GLN A 134 -22.04 6.98 0.11
N PRO A 135 -22.35 7.05 -1.20
CA PRO A 135 -22.31 8.31 -1.94
C PRO A 135 -23.28 9.35 -1.36
#